data_AF-A0A2V7US55-F1
#
_entry.id   AF-A0A2V7US55-F1
#
_cell.length_a   1.000
_cell.length_b   1.000
_cell.length_c   1.000
_cell.angle_alpha   90.00
_cell.angle_beta   90.00
_cell.angle_gamma   90.00
#
_symmetry.space_group_name_H-M   'P 1'
#
loop_
_entity.id
_entity.type
_entity.pdbx_description
1 polymer ?
#
loop_
_entity_poly.entity_id
_entity_poly.type
_entity_poly.pdbx_seq_one_letter_code
_entity_poly.pdbx_strand_id
1 'polypeptide(L)'
;MPESPLLPADLTAGTEHFNRGEYFEAHEAWEKTWYGREGEEGRFLKGLIQVAVSLYHLESGNLRGALKVLGTARNYLKEFSSPCSGVDLDHLRRQIDPLFRELEAGNDPYPQVEASPPKLVLKLD
;
A
#
# COMPACT_ATOMS: atom_id res chain seq x y z
N MET A 1 22.39 -3.00 5.09
CA MET A 1 21.46 -3.74 5.97
C MET A 1 21.03 -2.79 7.06
N PRO A 2 19.73 -2.51 7.23
CA PRO A 2 19.26 -1.78 8.41
C PRO A 2 19.72 -2.53 9.66
N GLU A 3 20.07 -1.80 10.72
CA GLU A 3 20.60 -2.40 11.95
C GLU A 3 19.52 -3.09 12.82
N SER A 4 18.24 -3.02 12.43
CA SER A 4 17.11 -3.51 13.25
C SER A 4 15.91 -3.99 12.41
N PRO A 5 15.13 -4.97 12.91
CA PRO A 5 13.96 -5.50 12.22
C PRO A 5 12.90 -4.42 12.02
N LEU A 6 12.04 -4.62 11.02
CA LEU A 6 10.90 -3.74 10.75
C LEU A 6 9.82 -3.93 11.84
N LEU A 7 9.60 -2.90 12.63
CA LEU A 7 8.60 -2.89 13.71
C LEU A 7 7.31 -2.19 13.26
N PRO A 8 6.14 -2.51 13.87
CA PRO A 8 4.90 -1.78 13.59
C PRO A 8 5.03 -0.27 13.78
N ALA A 9 5.84 0.17 14.74
CA ALA A 9 6.11 1.59 15.00
C ALA A 9 6.78 2.30 13.81
N ASP A 10 7.58 1.58 13.01
CA ASP A 10 8.25 2.13 11.82
C ASP A 10 7.26 2.42 10.68
N LEU A 11 6.06 1.84 10.74
CA LEU A 11 4.99 2.00 9.76
C LEU A 11 3.95 3.04 10.15
N THR A 12 3.95 3.50 11.41
CA THR A 12 2.90 4.36 11.98
C THR A 12 2.68 5.61 11.15
N ALA A 13 3.75 6.39 10.88
CA ALA A 13 3.63 7.65 10.15
C ALA A 13 3.01 7.47 8.76
N GLY A 14 3.50 6.50 7.97
CA GLY A 14 2.94 6.23 6.65
C GLY A 14 1.51 5.67 6.72
N THR A 15 1.19 4.88 7.75
CA THR A 15 -0.17 4.36 7.98
C THR A 15 -1.15 5.48 8.30
N GLU A 16 -0.75 6.46 9.12
CA GLU A 16 -1.56 7.62 9.45
C GLU A 16 -1.85 8.48 8.21
N HIS A 17 -0.83 8.78 7.40
CA HIS A 17 -1.00 9.47 6.12
C HIS A 17 -1.92 8.70 5.18
N PHE A 18 -1.68 7.40 5.00
CA PHE A 18 -2.50 6.54 4.15
C PHE A 18 -3.97 6.57 4.60
N ASN A 19 -4.21 6.46 5.91
CA ASN A 19 -5.55 6.49 6.47
C ASN A 19 -6.21 7.87 6.41
N ARG A 20 -5.50 8.94 6.08
CA ARG A 20 -6.09 10.26 5.75
C ARG A 20 -6.31 10.48 4.26
N GLY A 21 -5.90 9.54 3.40
CA GLY A 21 -5.90 9.73 1.94
C GLY A 21 -4.70 10.53 1.45
N GLU A 22 -3.72 10.81 2.31
CA GLU A 22 -2.48 11.53 1.96
C GLU A 22 -1.48 10.52 1.38
N TYR A 23 -1.80 9.94 0.23
CA TYR A 23 -1.07 8.78 -0.29
C TYR A 23 0.36 9.13 -0.73
N PHE A 24 0.61 10.36 -1.19
CA PHE A 24 1.96 10.82 -1.50
C PHE A 24 2.84 10.89 -0.24
N GLU A 25 2.30 11.42 0.85
CA GLU A 25 2.98 11.52 2.14
C GLU A 25 3.20 10.13 2.77
N ALA A 26 2.25 9.21 2.58
CA ALA A 26 2.41 7.81 2.97
C ALA A 26 3.57 7.14 2.21
N HIS A 27 3.65 7.37 0.90
CA HIS A 27 4.77 6.94 0.06
C HIS A 27 6.10 7.48 0.60
N GLU A 28 6.21 8.79 0.85
CA GLU A 28 7.44 9.43 1.34
C GLU A 28 7.86 8.89 2.71
N ALA A 29 6.90 8.67 3.61
CA ALA A 29 7.17 8.13 4.94
C ALA A 29 7.73 6.70 4.86
N TRP A 30 7.11 5.82 4.08
CA TRP A 30 7.58 4.44 3.94
C TRP A 30 8.84 4.31 3.09
N GLU A 31 9.06 5.18 2.11
CA GLU A 31 10.30 5.17 1.31
C GLU A 31 11.53 5.44 2.19
N LYS A 32 11.42 6.34 3.16
CA LYS A 32 12.46 6.58 4.18
C LYS A 32 12.73 5.32 5.01
N THR A 33 11.68 4.62 5.43
CA THR A 33 11.80 3.34 6.18
C THR A 33 12.38 2.22 5.31
N TRP A 34 12.08 2.22 4.01
CA TRP A 34 12.54 1.23 3.03
C TRP A 34 14.02 1.42 2.66
N TYR A 35 14.54 2.64 2.71
CA TYR A 35 15.91 2.94 2.30
C TYR A 35 16.95 2.04 3.00
N GLY A 36 17.73 1.31 2.20
CA GLY A 36 18.77 0.40 2.70
C GLY A 36 18.26 -0.95 3.23
N ARG A 37 16.94 -1.21 3.19
CA ARG A 37 16.34 -2.51 3.51
C ARG A 37 16.28 -3.42 2.29
N GLU A 38 16.69 -4.66 2.47
CA GLU A 38 16.69 -5.70 1.45
C GLU A 38 15.85 -6.90 1.92
N GLY A 39 15.76 -7.95 1.10
CA GLY A 39 15.05 -9.17 1.47
C GLY A 39 13.54 -8.97 1.67
N GLU A 40 12.97 -9.71 2.61
CA GLU A 40 11.52 -9.77 2.83
C GLU A 40 10.93 -8.43 3.27
N GLU A 41 11.55 -7.73 4.22
CA GLU A 41 11.10 -6.41 4.69
C GLU A 41 11.12 -5.38 3.57
N GLY A 42 12.18 -5.38 2.76
CA GLY A 42 12.30 -4.50 1.61
C GLY A 42 11.19 -4.74 0.58
N ARG A 43 10.88 -6.00 0.27
CA ARG A 43 9.78 -6.38 -0.64
C ARG A 43 8.41 -6.01 -0.07
N PHE A 44 8.20 -6.24 1.22
CA PHE A 44 6.95 -5.89 1.91
C PHE A 44 6.69 -4.38 1.87
N LEU A 45 7.66 -3.56 2.26
CA LEU A 45 7.57 -2.10 2.19
C LEU A 45 7.36 -1.62 0.75
N LYS A 46 8.05 -2.22 -0.23
CA LYS A 46 7.85 -1.89 -1.65
C LYS A 46 6.40 -2.14 -2.08
N GLY A 47 5.77 -3.19 -1.57
CA GLY A 47 4.35 -3.46 -1.75
C GLY A 47 3.47 -2.32 -1.22
N LEU A 48 3.64 -1.91 0.04
CA LEU A 48 2.86 -0.82 0.65
C LEU A 48 3.06 0.52 -0.08
N ILE A 49 4.31 0.87 -0.38
CA ILE A 49 4.68 2.07 -1.14
C ILE A 49 3.95 2.08 -2.49
N GLN A 50 3.92 0.96 -3.21
CA GLN A 50 3.23 0.89 -4.49
C GLN A 50 1.71 0.96 -4.37
N VAL A 51 1.10 0.45 -3.30
CA VAL A 51 -0.33 0.69 -3.06
C VAL A 51 -0.59 2.19 -2.94
N ALA A 52 0.20 2.91 -2.13
CA ALA A 52 0.05 4.36 -1.99
C ALA A 52 0.23 5.11 -3.33
N VAL A 53 1.28 4.79 -4.10
CA VAL A 53 1.50 5.38 -5.43
C VAL A 53 0.35 5.08 -6.40
N SER A 54 -0.21 3.87 -6.34
CA SER A 54 -1.38 3.54 -7.17
C SER A 54 -2.59 4.39 -6.83
N LEU A 55 -2.88 4.61 -5.55
CA LEU A 55 -4.03 5.41 -5.11
C LEU A 55 -3.81 6.89 -5.45
N TYR A 56 -2.60 7.40 -5.30
CA TYR A 56 -2.23 8.73 -5.79
C TYR A 56 -2.41 8.89 -7.32
N HIS A 57 -2.10 7.85 -8.10
CA HIS A 57 -2.38 7.85 -9.54
C HIS A 57 -3.88 7.86 -9.86
N LEU A 58 -4.72 7.21 -9.05
CA LEU A 58 -6.17 7.28 -9.21
C LEU A 58 -6.68 8.71 -8.97
N GLU A 59 -6.21 9.37 -7.91
CA GLU A 59 -6.55 10.77 -7.60
C GLU A 59 -6.23 11.73 -8.75
N SER A 60 -5.14 11.47 -9.46
CA SER A 60 -4.72 12.29 -10.61
C SER A 60 -5.37 11.85 -11.93
N GLY A 61 -6.30 10.91 -11.95
CA GLY A 61 -6.92 10.35 -13.16
C GLY A 61 -5.99 9.49 -14.04
N ASN A 62 -4.82 9.10 -13.53
CA ASN A 62 -3.85 8.28 -14.24
C ASN A 62 -4.18 6.79 -14.09
N LEU A 63 -5.28 6.35 -14.72
CA LEU A 63 -5.79 4.98 -14.59
C LEU A 63 -4.78 3.91 -15.06
N ARG A 64 -4.07 4.17 -16.16
CA ARG A 64 -3.05 3.24 -16.68
C ARG A 64 -1.87 3.10 -15.72
N GLY A 65 -1.44 4.20 -15.11
CA GLY A 65 -0.41 4.20 -14.07
C GLY A 65 -0.86 3.44 -12.84
N ALA A 66 -2.07 3.72 -12.35
CA ALA A 66 -2.69 3.03 -11.23
C ALA A 66 -2.75 1.52 -11.47
N LEU A 67 -3.30 1.05 -12.60
CA LEU A 67 -3.39 -0.37 -12.93
C LEU A 67 -2.04 -1.07 -12.88
N LYS A 68 -1.02 -0.49 -13.53
CA LYS A 68 0.32 -1.06 -13.60
C LYS A 68 0.96 -1.17 -12.21
N VAL A 69 0.88 -0.09 -11.43
CA VAL A 69 1.52 -0.03 -10.11
C VAL A 69 0.77 -0.93 -9.13
N LEU A 70 -0.57 -0.93 -9.13
CA LEU A 70 -1.37 -1.80 -8.26
C LEU A 70 -1.13 -3.28 -8.55
N GLY A 71 -1.01 -3.67 -9.83
CA GLY A 71 -0.66 -5.04 -10.20
C GLY A 71 0.70 -5.47 -9.64
N THR A 72 1.66 -4.56 -9.62
CA THR A 72 3.00 -4.83 -9.05
C THR A 72 2.93 -4.88 -7.52
N ALA A 73 2.19 -3.97 -6.87
CA ALA A 73 1.97 -3.96 -5.44
C ALA A 73 1.37 -5.29 -4.94
N ARG A 74 0.33 -5.78 -5.62
CA ARG A 74 -0.31 -7.07 -5.35
C ARG A 74 0.67 -8.24 -5.48
N ASN A 75 1.56 -8.20 -6.47
CA ASN A 75 2.58 -9.24 -6.65
C ASN A 75 3.63 -9.26 -5.53
N TYR A 76 4.00 -8.11 -4.97
CA TYR A 76 4.83 -8.09 -3.76
C TYR A 76 4.05 -8.61 -2.56
N LEU A 77 2.85 -8.08 -2.33
CA LEU A 77 2.11 -8.33 -1.09
C LEU A 77 1.57 -9.75 -1.00
N LYS A 78 1.33 -10.48 -2.11
CA LYS A 78 0.84 -11.87 -2.08
C LYS A 78 1.81 -12.87 -1.44
N GLU A 79 3.10 -12.52 -1.33
CA GLU A 79 4.12 -13.39 -0.72
C GLU A 79 4.02 -13.47 0.80
N PHE A 80 3.32 -12.53 1.44
CA PHE A 80 3.28 -12.38 2.88
C PHE A 80 1.96 -12.90 3.49
N SER A 81 2.02 -13.47 4.68
CA SER A 81 0.81 -13.82 5.44
C SER A 81 0.26 -12.60 6.19
N SER A 82 -0.98 -12.69 6.71
CA SER A 82 -1.57 -11.64 7.55
C SER A 82 -1.62 -12.09 9.02
N PRO A 83 -1.24 -11.24 9.99
CA PRO A 83 -0.61 -9.94 9.82
C PRO A 83 0.87 -10.05 9.38
N CYS A 84 1.39 -9.01 8.71
CA CYS A 84 2.82 -8.88 8.41
C CYS A 84 3.32 -7.53 8.94
N SER A 85 4.34 -7.55 9.80
CA SER A 85 4.84 -6.35 10.51
C SER A 85 3.73 -5.53 11.17
N GLY A 86 2.71 -6.21 11.72
CA GLY A 86 1.53 -5.59 12.31
C GLY A 86 0.45 -5.15 11.34
N VAL A 87 0.62 -5.24 10.01
CA VAL A 87 -0.40 -4.84 9.04
C VAL A 87 -1.38 -5.97 8.74
N ASP A 88 -2.69 -5.71 8.84
CA ASP A 88 -3.74 -6.61 8.35
C ASP A 88 -3.80 -6.61 6.81
N LEU A 89 -2.90 -7.40 6.20
CA LEU A 89 -2.86 -7.57 4.74
C LEU A 89 -4.15 -8.16 4.16
N ASP A 90 -4.89 -8.98 4.88
CA ASP A 90 -6.14 -9.52 4.35
C ASP A 90 -7.22 -8.44 4.24
N HIS A 91 -7.28 -7.52 5.21
CA HIS A 91 -8.12 -6.33 5.12
C HIS A 91 -7.70 -5.40 3.96
N LEU A 92 -6.39 -5.19 3.78
CA LEU A 92 -5.90 -4.39 2.65
C LEU A 92 -6.27 -5.03 1.30
N ARG A 93 -6.02 -6.34 1.13
CA ARG A 93 -6.35 -7.09 -0.11
C ARG A 93 -7.82 -7.01 -0.46
N ARG A 94 -8.72 -7.16 0.52
CA ARG A 94 -10.17 -7.02 0.31
C ARG A 94 -10.58 -5.66 -0.25
N GLN A 95 -9.82 -4.61 0.04
CA GLN A 95 -10.08 -3.27 -0.46
C GLN A 95 -9.47 -3.03 -1.84
N ILE A 96 -8.22 -3.48 -2.07
CA ILE A 96 -7.51 -3.17 -3.32
C ILE A 96 -7.79 -4.15 -4.48
N ASP A 97 -8.20 -5.39 -4.20
CA ASP A 97 -8.52 -6.37 -5.24
C ASP A 97 -9.73 -5.96 -6.10
N PRO A 98 -10.84 -5.44 -5.54
CA PRO A 98 -11.93 -4.89 -6.35
C PRO A 98 -11.48 -3.70 -7.22
N LEU A 99 -10.69 -2.77 -6.67
CA LEU A 99 -10.17 -1.62 -7.42
C LEU A 99 -9.32 -2.07 -8.62
N PHE A 100 -8.48 -3.09 -8.41
CA PHE A 100 -7.68 -3.67 -9.49
C PHE A 100 -8.55 -4.26 -10.60
N ARG A 101 -9.63 -4.97 -10.25
CA ARG A 101 -10.56 -5.55 -11.25
C ARG A 101 -11.26 -4.48 -12.07
N GLU A 102 -11.69 -3.38 -11.45
CA GLU A 102 -12.29 -2.25 -12.16
C GLU A 102 -11.29 -1.62 -13.14
N LEU A 103 -10.07 -1.37 -12.67
CA LEU A 103 -8.99 -0.85 -13.53
C LEU A 103 -8.66 -1.79 -14.69
N GLU A 104 -8.62 -3.11 -14.44
CA GLU A 104 -8.36 -4.12 -15.46
C GLU A 104 -9.50 -4.21 -16.49
N ALA A 105 -10.75 -3.95 -16.06
CA ALA A 105 -11.90 -3.82 -16.94
C ALA A 105 -11.95 -2.50 -17.71
N GLY A 106 -11.02 -1.58 -17.45
CA GLY A 106 -10.96 -0.25 -18.08
C GLY A 106 -11.90 0.79 -17.44
N ASN A 107 -12.43 0.50 -16.26
CA ASN A 107 -13.27 1.42 -15.50
C ASN A 107 -12.42 2.33 -14.59
N ASP A 108 -13.00 3.45 -14.20
CA ASP A 108 -12.44 4.34 -13.19
C ASP A 108 -13.05 4.02 -11.81
N PRO A 109 -12.31 3.40 -10.88
CA PRO A 109 -12.81 3.12 -9.54
C PRO A 109 -12.65 4.31 -8.58
N TYR A 110 -12.07 5.44 -9.01
CA TYR A 110 -11.78 6.56 -8.11
C TYR A 110 -13.01 7.06 -7.33
N PRO A 111 -14.22 7.17 -7.91
CA PRO A 111 -15.41 7.53 -7.11
C PRO A 111 -15.70 6.58 -5.94
N GLN A 112 -15.35 5.29 -6.07
CA GLN A 112 -15.49 4.31 -4.98
C GLN A 112 -14.40 4.52 -3.92
N VAL A 113 -13.18 4.83 -4.37
CA VAL A 113 -12.05 5.18 -3.48
C VAL A 113 -12.36 6.46 -2.70
N GLU A 114 -12.90 7.48 -3.34
CA GLU A 114 -13.27 8.73 -2.67
C GLU A 114 -14.39 8.51 -1.64
N ALA A 115 -15.42 7.73 -1.99
CA ALA A 115 -16.54 7.43 -1.09
C ALA A 115 -16.14 6.52 0.09
N SER A 116 -15.20 5.61 -0.12
CA SER A 116 -14.74 4.64 0.89
C SER A 116 -13.23 4.40 0.74
N PRO A 117 -12.39 5.36 1.19
CA PRO A 117 -10.94 5.28 0.97
C PRO A 117 -10.34 4.08 1.67
N PRO A 118 -9.46 3.31 1.00
CA PRO A 118 -8.77 2.19 1.61
C PRO A 118 -8.10 2.58 2.93
N LYS A 119 -8.24 1.71 3.94
CA LYS A 119 -7.60 1.87 5.24
C LYS A 119 -6.65 0.73 5.54
N LEU A 120 -5.55 1.06 6.20
CA LEU A 120 -4.66 0.11 6.85
C LEU A 120 -5.05 -0.05 8.32
N VAL A 121 -5.17 -1.31 8.74
CA VAL A 121 -5.40 -1.68 10.13
C VAL A 121 -4.11 -2.27 10.67
N LEU A 122 -3.63 -1.69 11.77
CA LEU A 122 -2.52 -2.23 12.53
C LEU A 122 -3.07 -3.17 13.63
N LYS A 123 -2.61 -4.41 13.62
CA LYS A 123 -2.80 -5.38 14.70
C LYS A 123 -1.49 -5.41 15.47
N LEU A 124 -1.50 -4.83 16.67
CA LEU A 124 -0.42 -5.00 17.63
C LEU A 124 -0.74 -6.28 18.41
N ASP A 125 0.23 -7.18 18.45
CA ASP A 125 0.15 -8.45 19.19
C ASP A 125 0.06 -8.22 20.71
#